data_AF-A0A1C6V0Z9-F1
#
_entry.id   AF-A0A1C6V0Z9-F1
#
_cell.length_a   1.000
_cell.length_b   1.000
_cell.length_c   1.000
_cell.angle_alpha   90.00
_cell.angle_beta   90.00
_cell.angle_gamma   90.00
#
_symmetry.space_group_name_H-M   'P 1'
#
loop_
_entity.id
_entity.type
_entity.pdbx_description
1 polymer ?
#
loop_
_entity_poly.entity_id
_entity_poly.type
_entity_poly.pdbx_seq_one_letter_code
_entity_poly.pdbx_strand_id
1 'polypeptide(L)'
;MTGHNRGSLTTGRADGGGHLPLRPLWLCRSCAAPWPCATARLTLSQEYASDRTALIVYLSLLLHEADEQLYTLDPAGAPDPRHLFDRFVGWARRLPPVAAPPPTPTSGASDQPTDQSATP
;
A
#
# COMPACT_ATOMS: atom_id res chain seq x y z
N MET A 1 -2.14 11.40 -42.46
CA MET A 1 -1.15 12.27 -41.79
C MET A 1 -1.93 13.42 -41.15
N THR A 2 -1.53 13.89 -39.96
CA THR A 2 -2.26 14.79 -39.03
C THR A 2 -3.15 14.03 -38.04
N GLY A 3 -2.96 14.09 -36.72
CA GLY A 3 -1.94 14.69 -35.87
C GLY A 3 -2.20 14.19 -34.45
N HIS A 4 -1.15 13.74 -33.77
CA HIS A 4 -1.22 13.25 -32.40
C HIS A 4 -1.48 14.43 -31.45
N ASN A 5 -2.65 14.49 -30.82
CA ASN A 5 -2.83 15.39 -29.68
C ASN A 5 -2.29 14.73 -28.41
N ARG A 6 -0.98 14.86 -28.20
CA ARG A 6 -0.33 14.62 -26.91
C ARG A 6 -0.58 15.86 -26.04
N GLY A 7 -1.73 15.89 -25.39
CA GLY A 7 -1.99 16.79 -24.28
C GLY A 7 -1.12 16.38 -23.09
N SER A 8 0.14 16.81 -23.10
CA SER A 8 0.98 16.87 -21.90
C SER A 8 0.32 17.81 -20.90
N LEU A 9 -0.20 17.25 -19.81
CA LEU A 9 -0.42 17.99 -18.56
C LEU A 9 0.64 17.54 -17.56
N THR A 10 1.88 17.93 -17.83
CA THR A 10 2.95 17.93 -16.82
C THR A 10 3.04 19.34 -16.24
N THR A 11 2.29 19.63 -15.20
CA THR A 11 2.76 20.48 -14.09
C THR A 11 1.75 20.45 -12.94
N GLY A 12 2.23 20.09 -11.77
CA GLY A 12 1.47 19.94 -10.52
C GLY A 12 2.38 19.42 -9.42
N ARG A 13 3.60 19.97 -9.30
CA ARG A 13 4.53 19.64 -8.22
C ARG A 13 4.81 20.89 -7.38
N ALA A 14 3.86 21.19 -6.51
CA ALA A 14 4.03 21.79 -5.19
C ALA A 14 2.65 21.95 -4.51
N ASP A 15 2.00 20.83 -4.20
CA ASP A 15 1.00 20.79 -3.13
C ASP A 15 1.37 19.62 -2.22
N GLY A 16 2.02 19.95 -1.11
CA GLY A 16 2.44 19.03 -0.05
C GLY A 16 1.27 18.49 0.76
N GLY A 17 0.20 18.03 0.11
CA GLY A 17 -0.91 17.32 0.72
C GLY A 17 -0.88 15.88 0.25
N GLY A 18 -0.39 14.96 1.09
CA GLY A 18 -0.49 13.52 0.82
C GLY A 18 -1.93 13.14 0.45
N HIS A 19 -2.10 11.98 -0.20
CA HIS A 19 -3.42 11.44 -0.54
C HIS A 19 -4.17 11.00 0.72
N LEU A 20 -4.60 11.98 1.52
CA LEU A 20 -5.21 11.86 2.83
C LEU A 20 -6.74 11.83 2.72
N PRO A 21 -7.43 11.24 3.72
CA PRO A 21 -8.88 11.23 3.76
C PRO A 21 -9.45 12.63 4.04
N LEU A 22 -10.45 13.03 3.27
CA LEU A 22 -11.30 14.18 3.51
C LEU A 22 -12.55 13.71 4.25
N ARG A 23 -12.58 13.89 5.56
CA ARG A 23 -13.75 13.59 6.39
C ARG A 23 -14.76 14.75 6.36
N PRO A 24 -16.06 14.49 6.49
CA PRO A 24 -16.72 13.18 6.65
C PRO A 24 -17.04 12.45 5.34
N LEU A 25 -16.63 12.99 4.18
CA LEU A 25 -16.96 12.44 2.85
C LEU A 25 -16.17 11.18 2.48
N TRP A 26 -15.05 10.92 3.16
CA TRP A 26 -14.11 9.83 2.87
C TRP A 26 -13.66 9.78 1.41
N LEU A 27 -13.48 10.96 0.83
CA LEU A 27 -12.83 11.16 -0.47
C LEU A 27 -11.36 11.53 -0.25
N CYS A 28 -10.53 11.39 -1.28
CA CYS A 28 -9.14 11.82 -1.21
C CYS A 28 -9.05 13.33 -1.40
N ARG A 29 -8.35 14.04 -0.51
CA ARG A 29 -8.15 15.49 -0.62
C ARG A 29 -7.49 15.90 -1.94
N SER A 30 -6.55 15.09 -2.45
CA SER A 30 -5.72 15.45 -3.60
C SER A 30 -6.36 15.10 -4.95
N CYS A 31 -7.19 14.05 -5.02
CA CYS A 31 -7.77 13.58 -6.29
C CYS A 31 -9.29 13.36 -6.28
N ALA A 32 -9.97 13.66 -5.17
CA ALA A 32 -11.41 13.49 -4.97
C ALA A 32 -11.98 12.07 -5.17
N ALA A 33 -11.15 11.08 -5.51
CA ALA A 33 -11.56 9.68 -5.58
C ALA A 33 -11.89 9.12 -4.18
N PRO A 34 -12.72 8.07 -4.05
CA PRO A 34 -12.98 7.42 -2.78
C PRO A 34 -11.69 7.02 -2.07
N TRP A 35 -11.55 7.44 -0.82
CA TRP A 35 -10.39 7.10 0.00
C TRP A 35 -10.59 5.70 0.62
N PRO A 36 -9.58 4.82 0.62
CA PRO A 36 -8.23 4.99 0.08
C PRO A 36 -8.20 4.92 -1.46
N CYS A 37 -7.71 5.99 -2.10
CA CYS A 37 -7.52 6.04 -3.55
C CYS A 37 -6.27 5.24 -3.96
N ALA A 38 -6.07 4.99 -5.27
CA ALA A 38 -4.95 4.19 -5.77
C ALA A 38 -3.58 4.66 -5.23
N THR A 39 -3.30 5.97 -5.26
CA THR A 39 -2.05 6.51 -4.73
C THR A 39 -1.94 6.35 -3.21
N ALA A 40 -3.02 6.58 -2.46
CA ALA A 40 -3.02 6.36 -1.01
C ALA A 40 -2.71 4.89 -0.67
N ARG A 41 -3.28 3.94 -1.40
CA ARG A 41 -3.00 2.50 -1.21
C ARG A 41 -1.54 2.17 -1.46
N LEU A 42 -0.95 2.74 -2.51
CA LEU A 42 0.49 2.56 -2.80
C LEU A 42 1.38 3.16 -1.71
N THR A 43 1.10 4.39 -1.28
CA THR A 43 1.84 5.06 -0.21
C THR A 43 1.75 4.27 1.10
N LEU A 44 0.54 3.89 1.52
CA LEU A 44 0.33 3.09 2.73
C LEU A 44 1.00 1.71 2.65
N SER A 45 1.01 1.08 1.47
CA SER A 45 1.72 -0.20 1.29
C SER A 45 3.22 -0.06 1.46
N GLN A 46 3.81 1.07 1.05
CA GLN A 46 5.23 1.34 1.20
C GLN A 46 5.58 1.70 2.65
N GLU A 47 4.76 2.54 3.28
CA GLU A 47 4.96 2.98 4.68
C GLU A 47 4.88 1.81 5.66
N TYR A 48 3.95 0.87 5.42
CA TYR A 48 3.75 -0.31 6.25
C TYR A 48 4.35 -1.59 5.65
N ALA A 49 5.34 -1.48 4.76
CA ALA A 49 5.93 -2.64 4.08
C ALA A 49 6.48 -3.70 5.05
N SER A 50 6.96 -3.27 6.21
CA SER A 50 7.53 -4.13 7.26
C SER A 50 6.50 -4.62 8.29
N ASP A 51 5.33 -3.98 8.38
CA ASP A 51 4.28 -4.35 9.35
C ASP A 51 2.88 -4.24 8.73
N ARG A 52 2.53 -5.29 8.01
CA ARG A 52 1.23 -5.44 7.39
C ARG A 52 0.09 -5.54 8.41
N THR A 53 0.35 -6.08 9.60
CA THR A 53 -0.68 -6.19 10.64
C THR A 53 -1.07 -4.80 11.12
N ALA A 54 -0.11 -3.93 11.38
CA ALA A 54 -0.36 -2.53 11.72
C ALA A 54 -1.16 -1.80 10.62
N LEU A 55 -0.87 -2.04 9.34
CA LEU A 55 -1.67 -1.47 8.24
C LEU A 55 -3.14 -1.91 8.29
N ILE A 56 -3.38 -3.20 8.49
CA ILE A 56 -4.75 -3.75 8.55
C ILE A 56 -5.51 -3.19 9.76
N VAL A 57 -4.85 -3.11 10.93
CA VAL A 57 -5.46 -2.53 12.14
C VAL A 57 -5.80 -1.07 11.91
N TYR A 58 -4.86 -0.27 11.38
CA TYR A 58 -5.07 1.13 11.06
C TYR A 58 -6.26 1.32 10.10
N LEU A 59 -6.30 0.56 9.00
CA LEU A 59 -7.39 0.65 8.03
C LEU A 59 -8.74 0.16 8.58
N SER A 60 -8.74 -0.76 9.55
CA SER A 60 -9.97 -1.23 10.20
C SER A 60 -10.56 -0.16 11.13
N LEU A 61 -9.71 0.57 11.85
CA LEU A 61 -10.16 1.72 12.65
C LEU A 61 -10.78 2.80 11.75
N LEU A 62 -10.10 3.13 10.64
CA LEU A 62 -10.62 4.09 9.68
C LEU A 62 -11.91 3.63 8.98
N LEU A 63 -12.05 2.33 8.71
CA LEU A 63 -13.29 1.78 8.17
C LEU A 63 -14.45 2.06 9.13
N HIS A 64 -14.29 1.78 10.42
CA HIS A 64 -15.34 2.00 11.40
C HIS A 64 -15.75 3.48 11.49
N GLU A 65 -14.77 4.39 11.54
CA GLU A 65 -15.05 5.82 11.50
C GLU A 65 -15.74 6.25 10.18
N ALA A 66 -15.41 5.60 9.06
CA ALA A 66 -16.02 5.88 7.77
C ALA A 66 -17.45 5.39 7.65
N ASP A 67 -17.72 4.22 8.19
CA ASP A 67 -19.06 3.65 8.26
C ASP A 67 -20.00 4.58 9.02
N GLU A 68 -19.61 5.00 10.24
CA GLU A 68 -20.43 5.89 11.06
C GLU A 68 -20.64 7.26 10.39
N GLN A 69 -19.59 7.87 9.83
CA GLN A 69 -19.68 9.18 9.21
C GLN A 69 -20.49 9.18 7.93
N LEU A 70 -20.32 8.16 7.06
CA LEU A 70 -21.10 8.06 5.83
C LEU A 70 -22.57 7.75 6.11
N TYR A 71 -22.84 6.88 7.08
CA TYR A 71 -24.21 6.61 7.52
C TYR A 71 -24.87 7.85 8.12
N THR A 72 -24.14 8.64 8.91
CA THR A 72 -24.66 9.88 9.49
C THR A 72 -24.94 10.95 8.43
N LEU A 73 -24.12 11.02 7.38
CA LEU A 73 -24.29 11.99 6.28
C LEU A 73 -25.49 11.65 5.40
N ASP A 74 -25.65 10.38 5.03
CA ASP A 74 -26.74 9.90 4.17
C ASP A 74 -27.10 8.45 4.54
N PRO A 75 -28.09 8.25 5.42
CA PRO A 75 -28.51 6.91 5.82
C PRO A 75 -29.08 6.08 4.67
N ALA A 76 -29.68 6.73 3.66
CA ALA A 76 -30.32 6.03 2.54
C ALA A 76 -29.32 5.64 1.45
N GLY A 77 -28.23 6.42 1.31
CA GLY A 77 -27.13 6.18 0.37
C GLY A 77 -25.89 5.55 1.00
N ALA A 78 -25.95 5.14 2.26
CA ALA A 78 -24.81 4.54 2.95
C ALA A 78 -24.30 3.30 2.21
N PRO A 79 -22.99 3.22 1.90
CA PRO A 79 -22.43 2.08 1.18
C PRO A 79 -22.55 0.80 2.00
N ASP A 80 -22.82 -0.31 1.31
CA ASP A 80 -22.88 -1.63 1.91
C ASP A 80 -21.60 -1.95 2.74
N PRO A 81 -21.71 -2.54 3.95
CA PRO A 81 -20.56 -2.80 4.81
C PRO A 81 -19.48 -3.66 4.15
N ARG A 82 -19.87 -4.60 3.28
CA ARG A 82 -18.91 -5.42 2.53
C ARG A 82 -18.19 -4.59 1.47
N HIS A 83 -18.88 -3.65 0.81
CA HIS A 83 -18.23 -2.67 -0.07
C HIS A 83 -17.20 -1.82 0.68
N LEU A 84 -17.52 -1.32 1.87
CA LEU A 84 -16.57 -0.58 2.71
C LEU A 84 -15.37 -1.44 3.12
N PHE A 85 -15.60 -2.69 3.52
CA PHE A 85 -14.54 -3.64 3.82
C PHE A 85 -13.58 -3.85 2.64
N ASP A 86 -14.11 -4.10 1.45
CA ASP A 86 -13.29 -4.31 0.25
C ASP A 86 -12.52 -3.05 -0.14
N ARG A 87 -13.09 -1.86 0.11
CA ARG A 87 -12.45 -0.55 -0.14
C ARG A 87 -11.28 -0.27 0.81
N PHE A 88 -11.47 -0.44 2.12
CA PHE A 88 -10.45 -0.13 3.12
C PHE A 88 -9.47 -1.27 3.33
N VAL A 89 -9.96 -2.50 3.61
CA VAL A 89 -9.14 -3.59 4.16
C VAL A 89 -8.88 -4.70 3.15
N GLY A 90 -9.84 -4.98 2.25
CA GLY A 90 -9.81 -6.16 1.38
C GLY A 90 -8.55 -6.26 0.52
N TRP A 91 -8.04 -5.14 0.01
CA TRP A 91 -6.82 -5.11 -0.80
C TRP A 91 -5.54 -5.32 0.05
N ALA A 92 -5.47 -4.77 1.26
CA ALA A 92 -4.31 -4.92 2.15
C ALA A 92 -4.15 -6.39 2.59
N ARG A 93 -5.27 -7.12 2.73
CA ARG A 93 -5.30 -8.58 2.97
C ARG A 93 -4.88 -9.44 1.78
N ARG A 94 -4.67 -8.85 0.58
CA ARG A 94 -4.15 -9.54 -0.60
C ARG A 94 -2.71 -9.16 -0.96
N LEU A 95 -2.09 -8.22 -0.23
CA LEU A 95 -0.70 -7.84 -0.48
C LEU A 95 0.24 -9.05 -0.27
N PRO A 96 1.16 -9.32 -1.20
CA PRO A 96 2.17 -10.35 -0.99
C PRO A 96 3.05 -9.94 0.21
N PRO A 97 3.53 -10.90 1.02
CA PRO A 97 4.57 -10.59 2.00
C PRO A 97 5.77 -10.01 1.25
N VAL A 98 6.43 -9.00 1.85
CA VAL A 98 7.74 -8.57 1.34
C VAL A 98 8.61 -9.81 1.29
N ALA A 99 9.13 -10.15 0.11
CA ALA A 99 10.05 -11.27 -0.01
C ALA A 99 11.18 -11.01 0.99
N ALA A 100 11.41 -11.95 1.91
CA ALA A 100 12.58 -11.87 2.77
C ALA A 100 13.80 -11.63 1.84
N PRO A 101 14.70 -10.70 2.18
CA PRO A 101 15.91 -10.53 1.39
C PRO A 101 16.54 -11.93 1.23
N PRO A 102 16.96 -12.31 0.01
CA PRO A 102 17.54 -13.64 -0.19
C PRO A 102 18.63 -13.83 0.86
N PRO A 103 18.73 -15.01 1.50
CA PRO A 103 19.81 -15.25 2.46
C PRO A 103 21.10 -14.89 1.74
N THR A 104 21.85 -13.93 2.26
CA THR A 104 23.20 -13.66 1.78
C THR A 104 23.90 -15.01 1.78
N PRO A 105 24.45 -15.49 0.64
CA PRO A 105 25.24 -16.70 0.68
C PRO A 105 26.34 -16.44 1.70
N THR A 106 26.25 -17.13 2.85
CA THR A 106 27.33 -17.16 3.82
C THR A 106 28.54 -17.63 3.05
N SER A 107 29.49 -16.73 2.82
CA SER A 107 30.79 -17.02 2.22
C SER A 107 31.52 -17.98 3.16
N GLY A 108 31.23 -19.27 3.02
CA GLY A 108 31.82 -20.35 3.78
C GLY A 108 32.19 -21.47 2.82
N ALA A 109 33.40 -21.40 2.25
CA ALA A 109 34.21 -22.53 1.81
C ALA A 109 35.43 -22.01 1.02
N SER A 110 36.50 -21.69 1.74
CA SER A 110 37.87 -21.83 1.24
C SER A 110 38.73 -22.26 2.41
N ASP A 111 38.52 -23.49 2.86
CA ASP A 111 39.56 -24.27 3.53
C ASP A 111 39.88 -25.44 2.62
N GLN A 112 41.08 -25.39 2.07
CA GLN A 112 41.62 -26.29 1.07
C GLN A 112 41.98 -27.64 1.72
N PRO A 113 41.80 -28.78 1.03
CA PRO A 113 42.32 -30.06 1.51
C PRO A 113 43.85 -30.06 1.36
N THR A 114 44.57 -30.10 2.48
CA THR A 114 46.01 -30.37 2.47
C THR A 114 46.22 -31.87 2.33
N ASP A 115 46.58 -32.30 1.12
CA ASP A 115 47.23 -33.60 0.87
C ASP A 115 48.53 -33.64 1.67
N GLN A 116 48.64 -34.58 2.61
CA GLN A 116 49.91 -34.92 3.25
C GLN A 116 50.03 -36.44 3.26
N SER A 117 50.40 -36.97 2.10
CA SER A 117 50.95 -38.31 1.94
C SER A 117 52.28 -38.43 2.69
N ALA A 118 52.35 -39.25 3.76
CA ALA A 118 53.60 -39.79 4.30
C ALA A 118 53.32 -41.13 4.99
N THR A 119 53.70 -42.21 4.31
CA THR A 119 53.75 -43.59 4.82
C THR A 119 55.19 -43.88 5.29
N PRO A 120 55.39 -44.68 6.37
CA PRO A 120 56.69 -44.89 7.05
C PRO A 120 57.76 -45.60 6.22
#